data_AF-A0A4S8KCM9-F1
#
_entry.id   AF-A0A4S8KCM9-F1
#
_cell.length_a   1.000
_cell.length_b   1.000
_cell.length_c   1.000
_cell.angle_alpha   90.00
_cell.angle_beta   90.00
_cell.angle_gamma   90.00
#
_symmetry.space_group_name_H-M   'P 1'
#
loop_
_entity.id
_entity.type
_entity.pdbx_description
1 polymer ?
#
loop_
_entity_poly.entity_id
_entity_poly.type
_entity_poly.pdbx_seq_one_letter_code
_entity_poly.pdbx_strand_id
1 'polypeptide(L)'
;MASLRRWLALFAVLAAAASTGSVSGRFVVEKNGVRVIRPEHIRGRHDAAIANFGVPHYGGTLLGVVMYPDKNTTACDAFDGTPFKFRSRRPVILLVDRGDCYFALKAWNAQQAGAAAVLVADNTDEPLLTMDNPEESQASDYVDKISIPSAFINREFGETLKKALAKGTDQVVVKLDWRESMPHPDERVEYEFWTNSNDECGPRCDEQMSFVKNFRGHAQLLEKGGFTQFTPHYITWYCPEAFLLSKQCKAQCINRGRYCAPDPEQDFDAGYDGKDVVIENLRQLCVHRVANETGRPWVWWDFVTDYHVRCSMKDKKYSRDCAQDISRQTNAFDQMVVVGKTQSQISQPARGRLCVCPVVNNVQYQGDGYTSCEAVGPGRCAIDNGGCWSETRDGQTFSACSDSVLTGCRCPAGFHGDGYQCEDTDECKEKLACSCPECSCKNTWGGYDCKCKGNQLYIKGEDTCIAKNMSRFGWILTLLVLSCVAGAGIAGYLFYKYRLRSYMDSEIMAIMSQYMPLDNHNNEIQPLRQDSTA
;
A
#
# COMPACT_ATOMS: atom_id res chain seq x y z
N MET A 1 -41.14 13.80 -30.75
CA MET A 1 -39.71 13.38 -30.89
C MET A 1 -38.84 13.60 -29.65
N ALA A 2 -39.16 14.52 -28.73
CA ALA A 2 -38.31 14.78 -27.54
C ALA A 2 -38.44 13.76 -26.39
N SER A 3 -39.56 13.03 -26.30
CA SER A 3 -39.77 12.02 -25.24
C SER A 3 -39.05 10.69 -25.53
N LEU A 4 -39.00 10.25 -26.80
CA LEU A 4 -38.37 8.98 -27.20
C LEU A 4 -36.85 8.97 -26.98
N ARG A 5 -36.18 10.13 -27.14
CA ARG A 5 -34.73 10.29 -26.88
C ARG A 5 -34.37 10.18 -25.39
N ARG A 6 -35.26 10.58 -24.48
CA ARG A 6 -35.02 10.48 -23.03
C ARG A 6 -35.13 9.05 -22.52
N TRP A 7 -36.04 8.26 -23.09
CA TRP A 7 -36.19 6.84 -22.72
C TRP A 7 -35.09 5.94 -23.31
N LEU A 8 -34.60 6.24 -24.53
CA LEU A 8 -33.44 5.55 -25.11
C LEU A 8 -32.13 5.85 -24.34
N ALA A 9 -31.95 7.08 -23.85
CA ALA A 9 -30.81 7.44 -23.02
C ALA A 9 -30.84 6.73 -21.65
N LEU A 10 -32.02 6.60 -21.03
CA LEU A 10 -32.16 5.85 -19.77
C LEU A 10 -31.92 4.35 -19.95
N PHE A 11 -32.36 3.75 -21.06
CA PHE A 11 -32.09 2.34 -21.36
C PHE A 11 -30.61 2.08 -21.68
N ALA A 12 -29.92 3.01 -22.35
CA ALA A 12 -28.48 2.92 -22.61
C ALA A 12 -27.65 3.01 -21.31
N VAL A 13 -28.07 3.86 -20.35
CA VAL A 13 -27.41 4.00 -19.04
C VAL A 13 -27.66 2.76 -18.16
N LEU A 14 -28.85 2.17 -18.19
CA LEU A 14 -29.15 0.93 -17.46
C LEU A 14 -28.48 -0.31 -18.07
N ALA A 15 -28.31 -0.36 -19.40
CA ALA A 15 -27.56 -1.42 -20.07
C ALA A 15 -26.05 -1.35 -19.81
N ALA A 16 -25.48 -0.13 -19.70
CA ALA A 16 -24.07 0.07 -19.35
C ALA A 16 -23.76 -0.26 -17.87
N ALA A 17 -24.74 -0.13 -16.98
CA ALA A 17 -24.62 -0.53 -15.57
C ALA A 17 -24.66 -2.06 -15.35
N ALA A 18 -25.12 -2.83 -16.33
CA ALA A 18 -25.18 -4.29 -16.26
C ALA A 18 -23.89 -4.99 -16.74
N SER A 19 -22.92 -4.25 -17.30
CA SER A 19 -21.70 -4.82 -17.88
C SER A 19 -20.41 -4.54 -17.10
N THR A 20 -20.47 -4.00 -15.88
CA THR A 20 -19.27 -3.89 -15.03
C THR A 20 -18.96 -5.25 -14.41
N GLY A 21 -18.29 -6.10 -15.19
CA GLY A 21 -17.63 -7.29 -14.67
C GLY A 21 -16.70 -6.90 -13.53
N SER A 22 -16.94 -7.45 -12.35
CA SER A 22 -16.03 -7.34 -11.21
C SER A 22 -14.76 -8.10 -11.55
N VAL A 23 -13.72 -7.41 -12.03
CA VAL A 23 -12.39 -8.02 -12.17
C VAL A 23 -11.71 -7.95 -10.81
N SER A 24 -11.88 -9.02 -10.05
CA SER A 24 -11.10 -9.29 -8.85
C SER A 24 -9.67 -9.59 -9.29
N GLY A 25 -8.73 -8.68 -9.06
CA GLY A 25 -7.29 -8.98 -9.08
C GLY A 25 -6.98 -9.95 -7.94
N ARG A 26 -7.19 -11.24 -8.20
CA ARG A 26 -6.92 -12.35 -7.28
C ARG A 26 -5.47 -12.75 -7.48
N PHE A 27 -4.74 -13.01 -6.40
CA PHE A 27 -3.51 -13.79 -6.49
C PHE A 27 -3.91 -15.16 -7.07
N VAL A 28 -3.58 -15.40 -8.34
CA VAL A 28 -3.90 -16.64 -9.04
C VAL A 28 -2.73 -17.56 -8.80
N VAL A 29 -2.80 -18.34 -7.73
CA VAL A 29 -2.07 -19.62 -7.69
C VAL A 29 -2.80 -20.54 -8.65
N GLU A 30 -2.08 -21.34 -9.44
CA GLU A 30 -2.69 -22.45 -10.16
C GLU A 30 -3.44 -23.38 -9.19
N LYS A 31 -4.76 -23.21 -9.12
CA LYS A 31 -5.64 -24.00 -8.27
C LYS A 31 -5.99 -25.28 -8.99
N ASN A 32 -5.27 -26.34 -8.63
CA ASN A 32 -5.67 -27.67 -9.04
C ASN A 32 -6.71 -28.24 -8.08
N GLY A 33 -7.64 -29.00 -8.63
CA GLY A 33 -8.73 -29.57 -7.85
C GLY A 33 -8.33 -30.91 -7.24
N VAL A 34 -8.16 -30.95 -5.92
CA VAL A 34 -8.29 -32.22 -5.18
C VAL A 34 -9.77 -32.52 -5.06
N ARG A 35 -10.23 -33.61 -5.69
CA ARG A 35 -11.63 -34.03 -5.60
C ARG A 35 -11.78 -35.17 -4.62
N VAL A 36 -12.53 -34.94 -3.54
CA VAL A 36 -12.97 -36.02 -2.65
C VAL A 36 -14.06 -36.82 -3.34
N ILE A 37 -13.84 -38.12 -3.50
CA ILE A 37 -14.79 -39.06 -4.10
C ILE A 37 -15.61 -39.75 -3.02
N ARG A 38 -14.98 -40.08 -1.89
CA ARG A 38 -15.61 -40.69 -0.71
C ARG A 38 -14.96 -40.17 0.58
N PRO A 39 -15.68 -40.10 1.71
CA PRO A 39 -17.12 -40.38 1.88
C PRO A 39 -18.04 -39.27 1.32
N GLU A 40 -19.32 -39.57 1.15
CA GLU A 40 -20.27 -38.72 0.42
C GLU A 40 -20.50 -37.34 1.08
N HIS A 41 -20.46 -37.27 2.41
CA HIS A 41 -20.71 -36.05 3.17
C HIS A 41 -19.61 -34.97 3.06
N ILE A 42 -18.41 -35.34 2.59
CA ILE A 42 -17.32 -34.39 2.28
C ILE A 42 -16.94 -34.44 0.79
N ARG A 43 -17.81 -35.00 -0.05
CA ARG A 43 -17.59 -35.09 -1.49
C ARG A 43 -17.62 -33.70 -2.12
N GLY A 44 -16.55 -33.34 -2.82
CA GLY A 44 -16.42 -32.00 -3.38
C GLY A 44 -15.09 -31.80 -4.08
N ARG A 45 -14.97 -30.66 -4.77
CA ARG A 45 -13.69 -30.16 -5.29
C ARG A 45 -13.14 -29.15 -4.28
N HIS A 46 -11.85 -29.29 -3.97
CA HIS A 46 -11.13 -28.42 -3.06
C HIS A 46 -9.88 -27.89 -3.76
N ASP A 47 -9.51 -26.64 -3.45
CA ASP A 47 -8.32 -26.01 -4.02
C ASP A 47 -7.05 -26.60 -3.37
N ALA A 48 -6.04 -26.86 -4.19
CA ALA A 48 -4.71 -27.21 -3.76
C ALA A 48 -3.65 -26.57 -4.67
N ALA A 49 -2.48 -26.28 -4.12
CA ALA A 49 -1.30 -25.82 -4.85
C ALA A 49 -0.33 -26.99 -5.08
N ILE A 50 0.17 -27.14 -6.29
CA ILE A 50 1.07 -28.25 -6.64
C ILE A 50 2.51 -27.89 -6.26
N ALA A 51 3.33 -28.87 -5.82
CA ALA A 51 4.77 -28.67 -5.71
C ALA A 51 5.45 -28.54 -7.09
N ASN A 52 6.49 -27.72 -7.16
CA ASN A 52 7.34 -27.63 -8.35
C ASN A 52 8.31 -28.82 -8.53
N PHE A 53 8.22 -29.86 -7.70
CA PHE A 53 9.02 -31.10 -7.76
C PHE A 53 8.11 -32.34 -7.82
N GLY A 54 8.61 -33.42 -8.42
CA GLY A 54 7.87 -34.67 -8.62
C GLY A 54 7.17 -34.79 -9.97
N VAL A 55 6.62 -35.99 -10.24
CA VAL A 55 5.79 -36.33 -11.41
C VAL A 55 4.32 -36.16 -10.99
N PRO A 56 3.38 -35.70 -11.82
CA PRO A 56 3.42 -35.71 -13.28
C PRO A 56 3.76 -34.39 -13.95
N HIS A 57 4.55 -34.49 -15.02
CA HIS A 57 4.51 -33.51 -16.10
C HIS A 57 3.12 -33.57 -16.75
N TYR A 58 2.16 -32.83 -16.17
CA TYR A 58 0.85 -32.43 -16.68
C TYR A 58 -0.08 -33.55 -17.26
N GLY A 59 -1.39 -33.26 -17.36
CA GLY A 59 -2.32 -34.09 -18.16
C GLY A 59 -2.74 -35.46 -17.57
N GLY A 60 -2.43 -35.75 -16.30
CA GLY A 60 -2.76 -37.02 -15.64
C GLY A 60 -3.83 -36.93 -14.55
N THR A 61 -4.26 -38.07 -14.00
CA THR A 61 -5.04 -38.13 -12.76
C THR A 61 -4.59 -39.29 -11.87
N LEU A 62 -4.55 -39.09 -10.56
CA LEU A 62 -4.27 -40.14 -9.58
C LEU A 62 -5.46 -40.32 -8.64
N LEU A 63 -6.01 -41.53 -8.59
CA LEU A 63 -7.09 -41.90 -7.66
C LEU A 63 -6.51 -42.78 -6.56
N GLY A 64 -6.52 -42.29 -5.32
CA GLY A 64 -5.92 -42.98 -4.19
C GLY A 64 -6.73 -42.89 -2.90
N VAL A 65 -6.33 -43.68 -1.92
CA VAL A 65 -6.88 -43.64 -0.56
C VAL A 65 -6.01 -42.75 0.31
N VAL A 66 -6.63 -41.87 1.09
CA VAL A 66 -5.89 -41.00 2.02
C VAL A 66 -5.52 -41.79 3.26
N MET A 67 -4.27 -41.69 3.68
CA MET A 67 -3.77 -42.21 4.95
C MET A 67 -3.13 -41.08 5.75
N TYR A 68 -3.43 -41.00 7.03
CA TYR A 68 -2.78 -40.08 7.97
C TYR A 68 -2.00 -40.94 8.99
N PRO A 69 -0.69 -40.74 9.15
CA PRO A 69 0.12 -41.62 10.00
C PRO A 69 -0.08 -41.29 11.50
N ASP A 70 -0.09 -42.32 12.36
CA ASP A 70 -0.26 -42.14 13.82
C ASP A 70 0.98 -41.54 14.50
N LYS A 71 2.15 -41.70 13.88
CA LYS A 71 3.46 -41.19 14.32
C LYS A 71 4.15 -40.50 13.13
N ASN A 72 5.05 -39.56 13.40
CA ASN A 72 5.76 -38.81 12.35
C ASN A 72 4.77 -38.10 11.40
N THR A 73 3.81 -37.35 11.96
CA THR A 73 2.75 -36.66 11.19
C THR A 73 3.28 -35.58 10.27
N THR A 74 4.46 -35.03 10.57
CA THR A 74 5.15 -34.06 9.73
C THR A 74 6.05 -34.71 8.67
N ALA A 75 6.26 -36.03 8.68
CA ALA A 75 7.10 -36.76 7.72
C ALA A 75 8.55 -36.24 7.62
N CYS A 76 9.09 -35.68 8.70
CA CYS A 76 10.45 -35.16 8.72
C CYS A 76 11.51 -36.24 8.96
N ASP A 77 11.13 -37.32 9.63
CA ASP A 77 11.94 -38.52 9.78
C ASP A 77 11.56 -39.58 8.73
N ALA A 78 12.44 -40.56 8.52
CA ALA A 78 12.11 -41.74 7.74
C ALA A 78 10.98 -42.54 8.44
N PHE A 79 10.06 -43.11 7.67
CA PHE A 79 9.04 -43.99 8.23
C PHE A 79 9.61 -45.40 8.40
N ASP A 80 9.62 -45.89 9.64
CA ASP A 80 10.02 -47.27 9.95
C ASP A 80 8.92 -48.27 9.53
N GLY A 81 9.28 -49.32 8.79
CA GLY A 81 8.42 -50.49 8.59
C GLY A 81 8.13 -50.87 7.14
N THR A 82 7.07 -51.67 6.95
CA THR A 82 6.63 -52.12 5.61
C THR A 82 6.05 -50.95 4.82
N PRO A 83 6.25 -50.88 3.49
CA PRO A 83 5.67 -49.83 2.66
C PRO A 83 4.17 -49.68 2.89
N PHE A 84 3.67 -48.45 2.88
CA PHE A 84 2.25 -48.15 3.04
C PHE A 84 1.42 -48.91 2.00
N LYS A 85 0.82 -50.02 2.43
CA LYS A 85 -0.04 -50.87 1.60
C LYS A 85 -1.44 -50.84 2.15
N PHE A 86 -2.39 -50.36 1.35
CA PHE A 86 -3.79 -50.42 1.71
C PHE A 86 -4.42 -51.74 1.23
N ARG A 87 -5.36 -52.29 2.02
CA ARG A 87 -6.06 -53.55 1.70
C ARG A 87 -6.78 -53.54 0.35
N SER A 88 -7.08 -52.36 -0.21
CA SER A 88 -7.88 -52.17 -1.42
C SER A 88 -7.08 -52.13 -2.74
N ARG A 89 -5.77 -52.43 -2.74
CA ARG A 89 -4.85 -52.27 -3.89
C ARG A 89 -4.78 -50.85 -4.47
N ARG A 90 -5.44 -49.86 -3.86
CA ARG A 90 -5.39 -48.47 -4.31
C ARG A 90 -4.07 -47.83 -3.88
N PRO A 91 -3.50 -46.94 -4.70
CA PRO A 91 -2.36 -46.12 -4.30
C PRO A 91 -2.66 -45.35 -3.02
N VAL A 92 -1.69 -45.27 -2.11
CA VAL A 92 -1.81 -44.52 -0.86
C VAL A 92 -1.40 -43.07 -1.12
N ILE A 93 -2.25 -42.14 -0.73
CA ILE A 93 -1.98 -40.71 -0.72
C ILE A 93 -1.76 -40.33 0.73
N LEU A 94 -0.52 -39.98 1.08
CA LEU A 94 -0.15 -39.68 2.46
C LEU A 94 -0.54 -38.24 2.80
N LEU A 95 -1.35 -38.05 3.84
CA LEU A 95 -1.66 -36.76 4.43
C LEU A 95 -0.66 -36.46 5.55
N VAL A 96 0.01 -35.32 5.48
CA VAL A 96 1.03 -34.90 6.45
C VAL A 96 0.84 -33.44 6.85
N ASP A 97 1.35 -33.06 8.01
CA ASP A 97 1.28 -31.70 8.53
C ASP A 97 2.45 -30.82 8.06
N ARG A 98 2.16 -29.53 7.85
CA ARG A 98 3.19 -28.49 7.70
C ARG A 98 3.92 -28.28 9.02
N GLY A 99 5.25 -28.16 8.95
CA GLY A 99 6.13 -27.89 10.09
C GLY A 99 7.44 -28.69 10.04
N ASP A 100 8.37 -28.32 10.92
CA ASP A 100 9.64 -29.00 11.27
C ASP A 100 10.71 -29.16 10.17
N CYS A 101 10.31 -29.38 8.91
CA CYS A 101 11.22 -29.59 7.78
C CYS A 101 10.62 -29.14 6.44
N TYR A 102 11.47 -29.12 5.41
CA TYR A 102 11.14 -28.69 4.06
C TYR A 102 10.18 -29.64 3.33
N PHE A 103 9.39 -29.10 2.40
CA PHE A 103 8.38 -29.87 1.65
C PHE A 103 8.98 -31.02 0.84
N ALA A 104 10.14 -30.80 0.21
CA ALA A 104 10.82 -31.84 -0.55
C ALA A 104 11.23 -33.04 0.33
N LEU A 105 11.67 -32.80 1.57
CA LEU A 105 12.03 -33.89 2.50
C LEU A 105 10.80 -34.72 2.88
N LYS A 106 9.65 -34.08 3.11
CA LYS A 106 8.38 -34.77 3.39
C LYS A 106 8.01 -35.69 2.24
N ALA A 107 8.09 -35.19 1.00
CA ALA A 107 7.81 -35.96 -0.20
C ALA A 107 8.78 -37.12 -0.39
N TRP A 108 10.07 -36.91 -0.13
CA TRP A 108 11.09 -37.95 -0.17
C TRP A 108 10.81 -39.08 0.83
N ASN A 109 10.60 -38.75 2.10
CA ASN A 109 10.33 -39.72 3.15
C ASN A 109 9.04 -40.52 2.88
N ALA A 110 7.99 -39.83 2.40
CA ALA A 110 6.75 -40.48 1.99
C ALA A 110 6.94 -41.43 0.81
N GLN A 111 7.75 -41.04 -0.19
CA GLN A 111 8.10 -41.89 -1.32
C GLN A 111 8.84 -43.16 -0.89
N GLN A 112 9.85 -43.02 -0.02
CA GLN A 112 10.58 -44.18 0.51
C GLN A 112 9.66 -45.13 1.29
N ALA A 113 8.62 -44.58 1.92
CA ALA A 113 7.59 -45.35 2.60
C ALA A 113 6.52 -45.95 1.65
N GLY A 114 6.65 -45.78 0.33
CA GLY A 114 5.74 -46.36 -0.67
C GLY A 114 4.44 -45.59 -0.89
N ALA A 115 4.35 -44.33 -0.44
CA ALA A 115 3.27 -43.45 -0.83
C ALA A 115 3.31 -43.20 -2.35
N ALA A 116 2.14 -43.01 -2.96
CA ALA A 116 2.00 -42.69 -4.38
C ALA A 116 1.78 -41.20 -4.63
N ALA A 117 1.45 -40.43 -3.59
CA ALA A 117 1.39 -38.97 -3.59
C ALA A 117 1.37 -38.44 -2.15
N VAL A 118 1.59 -37.14 -1.98
CA VAL A 118 1.55 -36.46 -0.67
C VAL A 118 0.59 -35.27 -0.71
N LEU A 119 -0.23 -35.16 0.34
CA LEU A 119 -1.01 -33.96 0.66
C LEU A 119 -0.41 -33.32 1.90
N VAL A 120 0.09 -32.09 1.78
CA VAL A 120 0.63 -31.32 2.91
C VAL A 120 -0.44 -30.35 3.39
N ALA A 121 -0.94 -30.56 4.60
CA ALA A 121 -1.95 -29.72 5.22
C ALA A 121 -1.32 -28.52 5.92
N ASP A 122 -1.79 -27.33 5.59
CA ASP A 122 -1.41 -26.12 6.29
C ASP A 122 -1.86 -26.15 7.76
N ASN A 123 -1.07 -25.54 8.63
CA ASN A 123 -1.37 -25.34 10.04
C ASN A 123 -1.89 -23.91 10.32
N THR A 124 -1.83 -23.01 9.34
CA THR A 124 -2.23 -21.60 9.44
C THR A 124 -3.37 -21.28 8.46
N ASP A 125 -4.21 -20.30 8.80
CA ASP A 125 -5.28 -19.82 7.91
C ASP A 125 -4.76 -18.71 6.99
N GLU A 126 -4.09 -19.11 5.91
CA GLU A 126 -3.52 -18.21 4.90
C GLU A 126 -3.83 -18.68 3.46
N PRO A 127 -3.65 -17.81 2.43
CA PRO A 127 -3.78 -18.23 1.05
C PRO A 127 -2.85 -19.39 0.73
N LEU A 128 -3.25 -20.27 -0.20
CA LEU A 128 -2.40 -21.36 -0.67
C LEU A 128 -1.03 -20.82 -1.13
N LEU A 129 0.02 -21.55 -0.76
CA LEU A 129 1.40 -21.27 -1.14
C LEU A 129 1.88 -22.35 -2.11
N THR A 130 2.71 -21.96 -3.07
CA THR A 130 3.43 -22.91 -3.92
C THR A 130 4.54 -23.55 -3.09
N MET A 131 4.58 -24.89 -3.07
CA MET A 131 5.65 -25.61 -2.38
C MET A 131 6.90 -25.55 -3.23
N ASP A 132 7.88 -24.78 -2.76
CA ASP A 132 9.18 -24.65 -3.39
C ASP A 132 10.22 -25.53 -2.69
N ASN A 133 11.27 -25.88 -3.43
CA ASN A 133 12.45 -26.56 -2.92
C ASN A 133 13.36 -25.51 -2.25
N PRO A 134 13.73 -25.66 -0.96
CA PRO A 134 14.67 -24.73 -0.33
C PRO A 134 16.00 -24.68 -1.08
N GLU A 135 16.47 -23.46 -1.34
CA GLU A 135 17.63 -23.27 -2.21
C GLU A 135 18.99 -23.53 -1.54
N GLU A 136 19.10 -23.74 -0.23
CA GLU A 136 20.40 -23.86 0.42
C GLU A 136 20.48 -24.91 1.54
N SER A 137 21.62 -25.60 1.55
CA SER A 137 22.16 -26.57 2.51
C SER A 137 21.74 -28.05 2.34
N GLN A 138 22.67 -28.85 1.81
CA GLN A 138 22.77 -30.32 1.91
C GLN A 138 21.61 -31.20 1.38
N ALA A 139 20.52 -30.62 0.89
CA ALA A 139 19.34 -31.35 0.38
C ALA A 139 19.41 -31.75 -1.11
N SER A 140 20.58 -31.63 -1.77
CA SER A 140 20.69 -31.75 -3.25
C SER A 140 20.49 -33.14 -3.82
N ASP A 141 20.71 -34.22 -3.05
CA ASP A 141 20.85 -35.56 -3.67
C ASP A 141 19.52 -36.28 -3.93
N TYR A 142 18.40 -35.81 -3.37
CA TYR A 142 17.13 -36.53 -3.40
C TYR A 142 16.01 -35.80 -4.12
N VAL A 143 16.08 -34.48 -4.28
CA VAL A 143 14.99 -33.68 -4.88
C VAL A 143 14.68 -34.16 -6.31
N ASP A 144 15.72 -34.33 -7.13
CA ASP A 144 15.59 -34.85 -8.51
C ASP A 144 15.13 -36.31 -8.57
N LYS A 145 15.17 -37.03 -7.44
CA LYS A 145 14.71 -38.42 -7.31
C LYS A 145 13.28 -38.50 -6.77
N ILE A 146 12.63 -37.38 -6.43
CA ILE A 146 11.21 -37.35 -6.06
C ILE A 146 10.41 -37.56 -7.35
N SER A 147 9.61 -38.62 -7.36
CA SER A 147 8.79 -39.07 -8.48
C SER A 147 7.29 -39.11 -8.16
N ILE A 148 6.91 -38.81 -6.91
CA ILE A 148 5.51 -38.77 -6.49
C ILE A 148 5.00 -37.32 -6.48
N PRO A 149 3.73 -37.09 -6.89
CA PRO A 149 3.16 -35.77 -6.86
C PRO A 149 2.91 -35.32 -5.42
N SER A 150 3.10 -34.03 -5.19
CA SER A 150 2.83 -33.39 -3.90
C SER A 150 1.91 -32.19 -4.09
N ALA A 151 0.90 -32.05 -3.23
CA ALA A 151 -0.02 -30.91 -3.24
C ALA A 151 -0.24 -30.34 -1.84
N PHE A 152 -0.24 -29.01 -1.74
CA PHE A 152 -0.48 -28.24 -0.54
C PHE A 152 -1.96 -27.87 -0.43
N ILE A 153 -2.55 -28.13 0.72
CA ILE A 153 -3.96 -27.87 0.99
C ILE A 153 -4.12 -26.95 2.18
N ASN A 154 -5.17 -26.13 2.16
CA ASN A 154 -5.45 -25.23 3.27
C ASN A 154 -5.81 -25.99 4.57
N ARG A 155 -5.70 -25.28 5.69
CA ARG A 155 -5.96 -25.81 7.03
C ARG A 155 -7.37 -26.40 7.17
N GLU A 156 -8.38 -25.71 6.64
CA GLU A 156 -9.79 -26.15 6.72
C GLU A 156 -10.02 -27.52 6.07
N PHE A 157 -9.47 -27.71 4.86
CA PHE A 157 -9.61 -28.97 4.13
C PHE A 157 -8.79 -30.10 4.77
N GLY A 158 -7.56 -29.81 5.22
CA GLY A 158 -6.73 -30.76 5.97
C GLY A 158 -7.44 -31.31 7.21
N GLU A 159 -8.03 -30.43 8.03
CA GLU A 159 -8.80 -30.82 9.21
C GLU A 159 -10.07 -31.63 8.87
N THR A 160 -10.70 -31.32 7.74
CA THR A 160 -11.86 -32.09 7.24
C THR A 160 -11.47 -33.52 6.90
N LEU A 161 -10.33 -33.73 6.23
CA LEU A 161 -9.81 -35.06 5.90
C LEU A 161 -9.44 -35.85 7.15
N LYS A 162 -8.71 -35.23 8.11
CA LYS A 162 -8.34 -35.88 9.37
C LYS A 162 -9.57 -36.34 10.17
N LYS A 163 -10.59 -35.48 10.29
CA LYS A 163 -11.86 -35.83 10.95
C LYS A 163 -12.57 -36.99 10.26
N ALA A 164 -12.55 -37.05 8.94
CA ALA A 164 -13.14 -38.16 8.19
C ALA A 164 -12.37 -39.48 8.41
N LEU A 165 -11.03 -39.43 8.45
CA LEU A 165 -10.18 -40.58 8.75
C LEU A 165 -10.38 -41.10 10.17
N ALA A 166 -10.47 -40.21 11.17
CA ALA A 166 -10.65 -40.57 12.57
C ALA A 166 -12.00 -41.25 12.86
N LYS A 167 -13.04 -40.97 12.08
CA LYS A 167 -14.34 -41.64 12.20
C LYS A 167 -14.29 -43.13 11.82
N GLY A 168 -13.32 -43.54 11.00
CA GLY A 168 -13.07 -44.95 10.64
C GLY A 168 -14.20 -45.70 9.93
N THR A 169 -15.30 -45.01 9.58
CA THR A 169 -16.52 -45.63 9.02
C THR A 169 -16.41 -45.87 7.52
N ASP A 170 -15.68 -45.03 6.79
CA ASP A 170 -15.47 -45.11 5.35
C ASP A 170 -14.02 -44.80 4.96
N GLN A 171 -13.59 -45.36 3.82
CA GLN A 171 -12.32 -44.96 3.20
C GLN A 171 -12.44 -43.57 2.61
N VAL A 172 -11.53 -42.69 2.98
CA VAL A 172 -11.36 -41.39 2.32
C VAL A 172 -10.64 -41.61 1.00
N VAL A 173 -11.35 -41.43 -0.11
CA VAL A 173 -10.82 -41.63 -1.47
C VAL A 173 -10.77 -40.28 -2.14
N VAL A 174 -9.59 -39.86 -2.60
CA VAL A 174 -9.39 -38.60 -3.30
C VAL A 174 -8.85 -38.85 -4.70
N LYS A 175 -9.21 -37.95 -5.61
CA LYS A 175 -8.69 -37.88 -6.96
C LYS A 175 -7.88 -36.60 -7.09
N LEU A 176 -6.59 -36.74 -7.35
CA LEU A 176 -5.73 -35.64 -7.79
C LEU A 176 -5.88 -35.53 -9.31
N ASP A 177 -6.34 -34.39 -9.80
CA ASP A 177 -6.63 -34.16 -11.22
C ASP A 177 -5.70 -33.04 -11.73
N TRP A 178 -4.69 -33.44 -12.52
CA TRP A 178 -3.66 -32.57 -13.08
C TRP A 178 -3.98 -32.19 -14.54
N ARG A 179 -5.18 -32.55 -15.01
CA ARG A 179 -5.63 -32.22 -16.37
C ARG A 179 -6.10 -30.77 -16.48
N GLU A 180 -6.46 -30.16 -15.36
CA GLU A 180 -6.84 -28.75 -15.28
C GLU A 180 -5.61 -27.82 -15.18
N SER A 181 -4.41 -28.37 -14.93
CA SER A 181 -3.11 -27.69 -15.08
C SER A 181 -2.63 -27.67 -16.54
N MET A 182 -3.43 -28.21 -17.46
CA MET A 182 -3.31 -28.01 -18.91
C MET A 182 -4.50 -27.16 -19.34
N PRO A 183 -4.31 -26.19 -20.22
CA PRO A 183 -5.18 -25.04 -20.30
C PRO A 183 -6.61 -25.33 -20.72
N HIS A 184 -7.44 -24.37 -20.33
CA HIS A 184 -8.79 -24.08 -20.76
C HIS A 184 -9.08 -24.33 -22.27
N PRO A 185 -10.36 -24.36 -22.68
CA PRO A 185 -10.78 -24.62 -24.07
C PRO A 185 -10.32 -23.61 -25.14
N ASP A 186 -9.37 -22.71 -24.84
CA ASP A 186 -8.92 -21.60 -25.67
C ASP A 186 -7.51 -21.77 -26.28
N GLU A 187 -6.94 -22.98 -26.26
CA GLU A 187 -5.66 -23.33 -26.94
C GLU A 187 -4.43 -22.50 -26.52
N ARG A 188 -4.49 -21.76 -25.40
CA ARG A 188 -3.40 -20.90 -24.86
C ARG A 188 -2.75 -21.55 -23.64
N VAL A 189 -1.43 -21.64 -23.59
CA VAL A 189 -0.70 -22.14 -22.41
C VAL A 189 -0.49 -21.02 -21.39
N GLU A 190 -1.08 -21.20 -20.20
CA GLU A 190 -0.86 -20.31 -19.06
C GLU A 190 0.27 -20.90 -18.20
N TYR A 191 1.22 -20.08 -17.74
CA TYR A 191 2.31 -20.54 -16.88
C TYR A 191 2.76 -19.50 -15.86
N GLU A 192 3.27 -19.98 -14.73
CA GLU A 192 3.90 -19.15 -13.70
C GLU A 192 5.41 -19.07 -13.93
N PHE A 193 6.00 -17.87 -13.85
CA PHE A 193 7.44 -17.65 -13.98
C PHE A 193 8.04 -17.20 -12.65
N TRP A 194 8.68 -18.12 -11.94
CA TRP A 194 9.31 -17.88 -10.64
C TRP A 194 10.75 -17.38 -10.85
N THR A 195 11.09 -16.22 -10.26
CA THR A 195 12.38 -15.54 -10.46
C THR A 195 12.75 -14.65 -9.26
N ASN A 196 13.93 -14.02 -9.30
CA ASN A 196 14.42 -13.08 -8.29
C ASN A 196 15.19 -11.92 -8.96
N SER A 197 15.05 -10.68 -8.52
CA SER A 197 15.84 -9.57 -9.07
C SER A 197 17.25 -9.46 -8.49
N ASN A 198 17.67 -10.40 -7.63
CA ASN A 198 19.04 -10.46 -7.14
C ASN A 198 19.99 -10.86 -8.29
N ASP A 199 21.07 -10.10 -8.51
CA ASP A 199 22.14 -10.39 -9.46
C ASP A 199 23.48 -10.74 -8.80
N GLU A 200 23.54 -10.71 -7.45
CA GLU A 200 24.70 -11.15 -6.66
C GLU A 200 24.29 -12.35 -5.80
N CYS A 201 24.43 -13.55 -6.36
CA CYS A 201 24.34 -14.81 -5.62
C CYS A 201 25.20 -15.92 -6.25
N GLY A 202 26.26 -15.52 -6.96
CA GLY A 202 27.17 -16.42 -7.65
C GLY A 202 26.53 -17.09 -8.89
N PRO A 203 26.94 -18.34 -9.22
CA PRO A 203 26.55 -19.00 -10.47
C PRO A 203 25.04 -19.13 -10.70
N ARG A 204 24.23 -19.17 -9.63
CA ARG A 204 22.77 -19.28 -9.76
C ARG A 204 22.13 -18.01 -10.31
N CYS A 205 22.57 -16.85 -9.84
CA CYS A 205 22.13 -15.57 -10.38
C CYS A 205 22.56 -15.45 -11.85
N ASP A 206 23.77 -15.89 -12.19
CA ASP A 206 24.25 -15.92 -13.57
C ASP A 206 23.39 -16.84 -14.46
N GLU A 207 23.03 -18.04 -13.98
CA GLU A 207 22.14 -18.97 -14.68
C GLU A 207 20.75 -18.39 -14.87
N GLN A 208 20.18 -17.77 -13.84
CA GLN A 208 18.87 -17.15 -13.90
C GLN A 208 18.84 -15.98 -14.91
N MET A 209 19.85 -15.11 -14.86
CA MET A 209 20.00 -13.99 -15.81
C MET A 209 20.18 -14.49 -17.24
N SER A 210 20.99 -15.55 -17.41
CA SER A 210 21.19 -16.21 -18.70
C SER A 210 19.88 -16.79 -19.24
N PHE A 211 19.09 -17.46 -18.40
CA PHE A 211 17.77 -17.98 -18.78
C PHE A 211 16.85 -16.85 -19.25
N VAL A 212 16.66 -15.80 -18.43
CA VAL A 212 15.77 -14.66 -18.77
C VAL A 212 16.19 -14.03 -20.11
N LYS A 213 17.50 -13.82 -20.29
CA LYS A 213 18.06 -13.24 -21.52
C LYS A 213 17.83 -14.12 -22.75
N ASN A 214 18.07 -15.43 -22.64
CA ASN A 214 17.95 -16.37 -23.76
C ASN A 214 16.47 -16.70 -24.08
N PHE A 215 15.62 -16.72 -23.05
CA PHE A 215 14.20 -17.04 -23.19
C PHE A 215 13.38 -15.83 -23.66
N ARG A 216 13.81 -14.59 -23.38
CA ARG A 216 13.15 -13.34 -23.81
C ARG A 216 12.57 -13.44 -25.22
N GLY A 217 13.39 -13.72 -26.23
CA GLY A 217 12.92 -13.75 -27.62
C GLY A 217 11.84 -14.81 -27.89
N HIS A 218 11.96 -15.98 -27.28
CA HIS A 218 11.00 -17.07 -27.40
C HIS A 218 9.67 -16.71 -26.72
N ALA A 219 9.73 -16.20 -25.49
CA ALA A 219 8.58 -15.74 -24.75
C ALA A 219 7.81 -14.69 -25.56
N GLN A 220 8.50 -13.62 -26.00
CA GLN A 220 7.88 -12.54 -26.77
C GLN A 220 7.18 -13.02 -28.05
N LEU A 221 7.74 -14.01 -28.75
CA LEU A 221 7.11 -14.61 -29.92
C LEU A 221 5.83 -15.36 -29.56
N LEU A 222 5.85 -16.15 -28.48
CA LEU A 222 4.71 -16.92 -28.01
C LEU A 222 3.58 -16.02 -27.48
N GLU A 223 3.91 -14.99 -26.69
CA GLU A 223 2.92 -14.06 -26.14
C GLU A 223 2.31 -13.17 -27.24
N LYS A 224 3.12 -12.66 -28.17
CA LYS A 224 2.59 -11.87 -29.32
C LYS A 224 1.73 -12.72 -30.24
N GLY A 225 2.01 -14.02 -30.32
CA GLY A 225 1.19 -14.99 -31.05
C GLY A 225 -0.10 -15.40 -30.32
N GLY A 226 -0.27 -14.99 -29.05
CA GLY A 226 -1.40 -15.40 -28.21
C GLY A 226 -1.35 -16.87 -27.75
N PHE A 227 -0.22 -17.54 -27.97
CA PHE A 227 -0.04 -18.96 -27.61
C PHE A 227 0.25 -19.15 -26.13
N THR A 228 0.79 -18.11 -25.46
CA THR A 228 1.12 -18.17 -24.04
C THR A 228 0.64 -16.94 -23.27
N GLN A 229 0.41 -17.13 -21.97
CA GLN A 229 0.22 -16.06 -21.00
C GLN A 229 0.97 -16.42 -19.72
N PHE A 230 1.85 -15.53 -19.27
CA PHE A 230 2.67 -15.78 -18.08
C PHE A 230 2.35 -14.82 -16.94
N THR A 231 2.56 -15.31 -15.72
CA THR A 231 2.49 -14.51 -14.49
C THR A 231 3.82 -14.61 -13.75
N PRO A 232 4.58 -13.52 -13.56
CA PRO A 232 5.84 -13.56 -12.82
C PRO A 232 5.59 -13.62 -11.30
N HIS A 233 6.38 -14.42 -10.62
CA HIS A 233 6.39 -14.57 -9.17
C HIS A 233 7.82 -14.38 -8.64
N TYR A 234 7.92 -13.75 -7.47
CA TYR A 234 9.19 -13.50 -6.81
C TYR A 234 9.27 -14.23 -5.49
N ILE A 235 10.40 -14.92 -5.30
CA ILE A 235 10.69 -15.61 -4.04
C ILE A 235 10.90 -14.54 -2.96
N THR A 236 10.23 -14.71 -1.82
CA THR A 236 10.38 -13.83 -0.67
C THR A 236 10.49 -14.65 0.61
N TRP A 237 11.33 -14.15 1.51
CA TRP A 237 11.51 -14.69 2.85
C TRP A 237 10.72 -13.85 3.84
N TYR A 238 10.63 -14.33 5.08
CA TYR A 238 10.08 -13.56 6.18
C TYR A 238 11.03 -13.60 7.37
N CYS A 239 10.94 -12.57 8.18
CA CYS A 239 11.68 -12.45 9.43
C CYS A 239 10.73 -12.84 10.58
N PRO A 240 11.10 -13.81 11.43
CA PRO A 240 10.27 -14.22 12.55
C PRO A 240 10.01 -13.07 13.53
N GLU A 241 8.85 -13.09 14.20
CA GLU A 241 8.39 -11.98 15.04
C GLU A 241 9.40 -11.59 16.15
N ALA A 242 10.09 -12.58 16.71
CA ALA A 242 11.13 -12.39 17.73
C ALA A 242 12.31 -11.51 17.25
N PHE A 243 12.53 -11.42 15.94
CA PHE A 243 13.68 -10.72 15.35
C PHE A 243 13.32 -9.41 14.65
N LEU A 244 12.05 -8.95 14.69
CA LEU A 244 11.60 -7.75 13.98
C LEU A 244 12.38 -6.46 14.31
N LEU A 245 12.95 -6.38 15.51
CA LEU A 245 13.71 -5.22 15.96
C LEU A 245 15.21 -5.31 15.66
N SER A 246 15.71 -6.47 15.21
CA SER A 246 17.12 -6.71 14.91
C SER A 246 17.60 -5.85 13.74
N LYS A 247 18.90 -5.55 13.69
CA LYS A 247 19.51 -4.81 12.58
C LYS A 247 19.32 -5.59 11.27
N GLN A 248 19.55 -6.90 11.31
CA GLN A 248 19.42 -7.82 10.19
C GLN A 248 18.01 -7.79 9.60
N CYS A 249 16.98 -7.91 10.44
CA CYS A 249 15.60 -7.91 9.95
C CYS A 249 15.20 -6.56 9.32
N LYS A 250 15.64 -5.45 9.92
CA LYS A 250 15.36 -4.11 9.38
C LYS A 250 16.11 -3.82 8.07
N ALA A 251 17.31 -4.39 7.92
CA ALA A 251 18.13 -4.27 6.73
C ALA A 251 17.53 -5.10 5.59
N GLN A 252 17.17 -6.36 5.84
CA GLN A 252 16.81 -7.31 4.78
C GLN A 252 15.33 -7.34 4.40
N CYS A 253 14.46 -6.66 5.17
CA CYS A 253 13.02 -6.78 5.03
C CYS A 253 12.28 -5.45 4.93
N ILE A 254 11.14 -5.48 4.23
CA ILE A 254 10.12 -4.43 4.25
C ILE A 254 8.88 -4.91 5.01
N ASN A 255 7.95 -3.98 5.26
CA ASN A 255 6.64 -4.28 5.86
C ASN A 255 6.73 -5.08 7.18
N ARG A 256 7.58 -4.61 8.11
CA ARG A 256 7.82 -5.24 9.42
C ARG A 256 8.16 -6.74 9.30
N GLY A 257 9.16 -7.07 8.49
CA GLY A 257 9.66 -8.45 8.39
C GLY A 257 8.81 -9.39 7.55
N ARG A 258 7.72 -8.93 6.93
CA ARG A 258 6.83 -9.81 6.16
C ARG A 258 7.41 -10.21 4.80
N TYR A 259 8.17 -9.32 4.18
CA TYR A 259 8.77 -9.55 2.87
C TYR A 259 10.26 -9.22 2.97
N CYS A 260 11.08 -10.24 2.78
CA CYS A 260 12.52 -10.18 2.90
C CYS A 260 13.18 -10.83 1.69
N ALA A 261 14.45 -10.50 1.48
CA ALA A 261 15.36 -11.28 0.67
C ALA A 261 16.65 -11.51 1.46
N PRO A 262 17.42 -12.57 1.17
CA PRO A 262 18.75 -12.72 1.73
C PRO A 262 19.64 -11.56 1.29
N ASP A 263 20.70 -11.33 2.06
CA ASP A 263 21.71 -10.33 1.73
C ASP A 263 22.41 -10.73 0.41
N PRO A 264 22.38 -9.89 -0.63
CA PRO A 264 22.96 -10.21 -1.94
C PRO A 264 24.45 -10.56 -1.83
N GLU A 265 25.23 -9.72 -1.19
CA GLU A 265 26.69 -9.91 -1.11
C GLU A 265 27.12 -10.81 0.07
N GLN A 266 26.18 -11.33 0.85
CA GLN A 266 26.42 -12.04 2.11
C GLN A 266 27.24 -11.20 3.11
N ASP A 267 27.16 -9.87 3.00
CA ASP A 267 27.87 -8.90 3.84
C ASP A 267 26.90 -7.83 4.37
N PHE A 268 26.42 -8.04 5.59
CA PHE A 268 25.46 -7.14 6.24
C PHE A 268 25.98 -5.74 6.56
N ASP A 269 27.28 -5.48 6.37
CA ASP A 269 27.90 -4.20 6.70
C ASP A 269 28.31 -3.39 5.46
N ALA A 270 28.22 -3.96 4.25
CA ALA A 270 28.54 -3.28 3.00
C ALA A 270 27.79 -3.86 1.79
N GLY A 271 27.36 -2.99 0.87
CA GLY A 271 26.69 -3.41 -0.36
C GLY A 271 25.22 -3.02 -0.38
N TYR A 272 24.42 -3.84 -1.04
CA TYR A 272 22.98 -3.69 -1.11
C TYR A 272 22.30 -4.53 -0.05
N ASP A 273 21.16 -4.07 0.43
CA ASP A 273 20.38 -4.82 1.39
C ASP A 273 19.35 -5.70 0.66
N GLY A 274 18.95 -6.82 1.25
CA GLY A 274 17.83 -7.63 0.79
C GLY A 274 16.52 -6.83 0.65
N LYS A 275 16.33 -5.75 1.43
CA LYS A 275 15.18 -4.84 1.20
C LYS A 275 15.19 -4.23 -0.21
N ASP A 276 16.36 -3.96 -0.78
CA ASP A 276 16.51 -3.33 -2.09
C ASP A 276 16.10 -4.32 -3.18
N VAL A 277 16.44 -5.60 -3.02
CA VAL A 277 15.95 -6.71 -3.85
C VAL A 277 14.43 -6.81 -3.78
N VAL A 278 13.84 -6.80 -2.58
CA VAL A 278 12.37 -6.87 -2.44
C VAL A 278 11.68 -5.68 -3.11
N ILE A 279 12.26 -4.47 -3.01
CA ILE A 279 11.74 -3.27 -3.67
C ILE A 279 11.79 -3.40 -5.20
N GLU A 280 12.86 -3.97 -5.75
CA GLU A 280 12.98 -4.22 -7.20
C GLU A 280 12.04 -5.34 -7.67
N ASN A 281 11.92 -6.45 -6.93
CA ASN A 281 10.92 -7.49 -7.19
C ASN A 281 9.50 -6.89 -7.30
N LEU A 282 9.13 -6.01 -6.38
CA LEU A 282 7.85 -5.29 -6.42
C LEU A 282 7.71 -4.38 -7.64
N ARG A 283 8.80 -3.74 -8.08
CA ARG A 283 8.82 -2.89 -9.28
C ARG A 283 8.59 -3.70 -10.54
N GLN A 284 9.24 -4.85 -10.68
CA GLN A 284 9.08 -5.73 -11.83
C GLN A 284 7.67 -6.33 -11.91
N LEU A 285 7.06 -6.69 -10.78
CA LEU A 285 5.64 -7.06 -10.73
C LEU A 285 4.71 -5.93 -11.20
N CYS A 286 5.05 -4.67 -10.86
CA CYS A 286 4.30 -3.51 -11.33
C CYS A 286 4.39 -3.34 -12.85
N VAL A 287 5.60 -3.47 -13.42
CA VAL A 287 5.82 -3.44 -14.87
C VAL A 287 4.96 -4.48 -15.56
N HIS A 288 4.95 -5.72 -15.07
CA HIS A 288 4.14 -6.81 -15.65
C HIS A 288 2.64 -6.47 -15.64
N ARG A 289 2.14 -5.96 -14.51
CA ARG A 289 0.72 -5.61 -14.38
C ARG A 289 0.30 -4.57 -15.41
N VAL A 290 1.06 -3.47 -15.51
CA VAL A 290 0.77 -2.40 -16.46
C VAL A 290 0.90 -2.91 -17.90
N ALA A 291 1.94 -3.69 -18.18
CA ALA A 291 2.14 -4.31 -19.49
C ALA A 291 1.00 -5.27 -19.86
N ASN A 292 0.45 -6.00 -18.90
CA ASN A 292 -0.66 -6.91 -19.13
C ASN A 292 -2.00 -6.15 -19.34
N GLU A 293 -2.30 -5.15 -18.51
CA GLU A 293 -3.52 -4.32 -18.62
C GLU A 293 -3.60 -3.55 -19.95
N THR A 294 -2.45 -3.28 -20.56
CA THR A 294 -2.30 -2.59 -21.84
C THR A 294 -2.17 -3.56 -23.03
N GLY A 295 -2.29 -4.87 -22.79
CA GLY A 295 -2.27 -5.90 -23.82
C GLY A 295 -0.89 -6.17 -24.41
N ARG A 296 0.19 -5.84 -23.69
CA ARG A 296 1.59 -6.02 -24.12
C ARG A 296 2.45 -6.69 -23.04
N PRO A 297 2.06 -7.85 -22.47
CA PRO A 297 2.78 -8.49 -21.36
C PRO A 297 4.26 -8.80 -21.68
N TRP A 298 4.59 -8.99 -22.96
CA TRP A 298 5.95 -9.25 -23.45
C TRP A 298 6.95 -8.11 -23.24
N VAL A 299 6.47 -6.89 -22.93
CA VAL A 299 7.31 -5.71 -22.58
C VAL A 299 8.05 -5.93 -21.26
N TRP A 300 7.47 -6.73 -20.36
CA TRP A 300 8.13 -7.09 -19.12
C TRP A 300 9.48 -7.80 -19.37
N TRP A 301 9.55 -8.69 -20.37
CA TRP A 301 10.80 -9.37 -20.76
C TRP A 301 11.88 -8.38 -21.21
N ASP A 302 11.50 -7.29 -21.89
CA ASP A 302 12.44 -6.22 -22.27
C ASP A 302 12.96 -5.51 -21.03
N PHE A 303 12.06 -5.10 -20.13
CA PHE A 303 12.42 -4.41 -18.89
C PHE A 303 13.38 -5.22 -18.03
N VAL A 304 13.02 -6.46 -17.69
CA VAL A 304 13.84 -7.27 -16.77
C VAL A 304 15.18 -7.63 -17.40
N THR A 305 15.23 -7.93 -18.70
CA THR A 305 16.49 -8.26 -19.37
C THR A 305 17.42 -7.04 -19.40
N ASP A 306 16.91 -5.87 -19.74
CA ASP A 306 17.70 -4.64 -19.76
C ASP A 306 18.11 -4.22 -18.33
N TYR A 307 17.26 -4.46 -17.32
CA TYR A 307 17.57 -4.18 -15.91
C TYR A 307 18.76 -4.99 -15.43
N HIS A 308 18.73 -6.31 -15.62
CA HIS A 308 19.84 -7.18 -15.24
C HIS A 308 21.15 -6.83 -15.96
N VAL A 309 21.08 -6.27 -17.18
CA VAL A 309 22.28 -5.88 -17.93
C VAL A 309 22.83 -4.52 -17.50
N ARG A 310 21.96 -3.55 -17.16
CA ARG A 310 22.37 -2.14 -17.00
C ARG A 310 22.36 -1.66 -15.55
N CYS A 311 21.59 -2.29 -14.67
CA CYS A 311 21.39 -1.90 -13.27
C CYS A 311 22.03 -2.88 -12.29
N SER A 312 23.26 -3.32 -12.58
CA SER A 312 23.92 -4.33 -11.76
C SER A 312 24.41 -3.80 -10.42
N MET A 313 24.38 -4.66 -9.39
CA MET A 313 24.96 -4.39 -8.07
C MET A 313 26.50 -4.25 -8.14
N LYS A 314 27.20 -5.07 -8.93
CA LYS A 314 28.65 -4.92 -9.25
C LYS A 314 29.03 -3.50 -9.68
N ASP A 315 28.20 -2.92 -10.53
CA ASP A 315 28.37 -1.57 -11.07
C ASP A 315 27.89 -0.46 -10.13
N LYS A 316 27.34 -0.83 -8.97
CA LYS A 316 26.66 0.06 -8.02
C LYS A 316 25.50 0.86 -8.67
N LYS A 317 24.78 0.22 -9.60
CA LYS A 317 23.65 0.83 -10.32
C LYS A 317 22.29 0.27 -9.91
N TYR A 318 22.25 -0.68 -8.97
CA TYR A 318 21.02 -1.31 -8.48
C TYR A 318 20.16 -0.30 -7.70
N SER A 319 19.38 0.48 -8.43
CA SER A 319 18.74 1.67 -7.89
C SER A 319 17.43 1.95 -8.59
N ARG A 320 16.57 2.71 -7.90
CA ARG A 320 15.33 3.22 -8.47
C ARG A 320 15.58 4.03 -9.74
N ASP A 321 16.62 4.85 -9.77
CA ASP A 321 16.89 5.77 -10.88
C ASP A 321 17.29 4.98 -12.14
N CYS A 322 18.12 3.96 -11.98
CA CYS A 322 18.47 3.07 -13.10
C CYS A 322 17.23 2.34 -13.65
N ALA A 323 16.35 1.84 -12.78
CA ALA A 323 15.08 1.22 -13.20
C ALA A 323 14.18 2.18 -13.99
N GLN A 324 14.13 3.46 -13.57
CA GLN A 324 13.36 4.49 -14.26
C GLN A 324 13.93 4.81 -15.65
N ASP A 325 15.25 4.87 -15.77
CA ASP A 325 15.91 5.10 -17.06
C ASP A 325 15.64 3.96 -18.06
N ILE A 326 15.58 2.71 -17.59
CA ILE A 326 15.21 1.57 -18.43
C ILE A 326 13.76 1.62 -18.86
N SER A 327 12.86 1.98 -17.94
CA SER A 327 11.42 2.13 -18.26
C SER A 327 11.20 3.14 -19.39
N ARG A 328 11.93 4.26 -19.36
CA ARG A 328 11.92 5.29 -20.40
C ARG A 328 12.47 4.80 -21.74
N GLN A 329 13.54 4.01 -21.72
CA GLN A 329 14.21 3.56 -22.95
C GLN A 329 13.50 2.39 -23.64
N THR A 330 12.81 1.54 -22.89
CA THR A 330 12.12 0.34 -23.41
C THR A 330 10.73 0.65 -23.96
N ASN A 331 10.28 1.93 -23.97
CA ASN A 331 8.88 2.31 -24.16
C ASN A 331 7.92 1.50 -23.27
N ALA A 332 8.41 1.01 -22.13
CA ALA A 332 7.65 0.30 -21.12
C ALA A 332 6.86 1.31 -20.29
N PHE A 333 5.85 1.92 -20.93
CA PHE A 333 4.86 2.83 -20.36
C PHE A 333 5.42 4.09 -19.66
N ASP A 334 5.04 5.25 -20.20
CA ASP A 334 5.31 6.60 -19.65
C ASP A 334 4.73 6.86 -18.23
N GLN A 335 4.21 5.85 -17.51
CA GLN A 335 3.40 6.01 -16.29
C GLN A 335 3.90 5.29 -15.02
N MET A 336 5.16 4.86 -14.93
CA MET A 336 5.72 4.36 -13.65
C MET A 336 6.53 5.44 -12.88
N VAL A 337 5.90 6.08 -11.88
CA VAL A 337 6.57 6.89 -10.84
C VAL A 337 6.28 6.24 -9.48
N VAL A 338 7.27 5.49 -8.97
CA VAL A 338 7.32 5.07 -7.57
C VAL A 338 7.74 6.28 -6.75
N VAL A 339 6.91 6.91 -5.93
CA VAL A 339 7.38 7.99 -5.03
C VAL A 339 8.19 7.38 -3.89
N GLY A 340 9.51 7.62 -3.91
CA GLY A 340 10.33 7.55 -2.70
C GLY A 340 10.01 8.76 -1.81
N LYS A 341 9.66 8.50 -0.55
CA LYS A 341 9.91 9.44 0.54
C LYS A 341 10.70 8.76 1.64
N THR A 342 11.58 9.56 2.21
CA THR A 342 12.64 9.27 3.15
C THR A 342 12.18 8.58 4.43
N GLN A 343 13.09 7.76 4.94
CA GLN A 343 13.11 7.04 6.21
C GLN A 343 12.92 7.97 7.43
N SER A 344 11.74 8.55 7.67
CA SER A 344 11.48 9.23 8.95
C SER A 344 10.04 9.30 9.46
N GLN A 345 9.03 8.78 8.77
CA GLN A 345 7.67 8.66 9.33
C GLN A 345 7.02 7.31 9.01
N ILE A 346 7.55 6.25 9.63
CA ILE A 346 6.87 4.95 9.72
C ILE A 346 6.11 4.91 11.04
N SER A 347 4.87 5.40 11.03
CA SER A 347 3.87 5.00 12.01
C SER A 347 2.55 4.72 11.31
N GLN A 348 2.30 3.42 11.13
CA GLN A 348 1.03 2.72 10.85
C GLN A 348 0.80 2.17 9.44
N PRO A 349 0.14 1.00 9.35
CA PRO A 349 0.24 0.09 8.23
C PRO A 349 -0.83 0.43 7.20
N ALA A 350 -0.43 0.82 6.01
CA ALA A 350 -1.37 0.91 4.90
C ALA A 350 -0.71 0.35 3.65
N ARG A 351 -1.24 -0.79 3.20
CA ARG A 351 -1.09 -1.30 1.83
C ARG A 351 -0.94 -0.13 0.86
N GLY A 352 0.27 0.02 0.30
CA GLY A 352 0.60 1.10 -0.62
C GLY A 352 -0.40 1.16 -1.77
N ARG A 353 -1.29 2.14 -1.72
CA ARG A 353 -2.18 2.53 -2.82
C ARG A 353 -1.42 3.56 -3.64
N LEU A 354 -0.62 3.08 -4.58
CA LEU A 354 0.34 3.89 -5.34
C LEU A 354 -0.29 4.65 -6.53
N CYS A 355 -1.58 5.01 -6.48
CA CYS A 355 -2.26 5.86 -7.49
C CYS A 355 -3.44 6.66 -6.86
N VAL A 356 -3.22 7.39 -5.76
CA VAL A 356 -4.22 8.32 -5.18
C VAL A 356 -3.53 9.54 -4.57
N CYS A 357 -4.08 10.73 -4.76
CA CYS A 357 -3.56 11.97 -4.18
C CYS A 357 -3.57 11.93 -2.64
N PRO A 358 -2.46 12.32 -1.98
CA PRO A 358 -2.32 12.22 -0.53
C PRO A 358 -3.15 13.30 0.20
N VAL A 359 -3.44 13.08 1.49
CA VAL A 359 -3.93 14.13 2.40
C VAL A 359 -2.74 14.60 3.24
N VAL A 360 -2.43 15.90 3.19
CA VAL A 360 -1.25 16.47 3.88
C VAL A 360 -1.72 17.59 4.78
N ASN A 361 -1.38 17.54 6.07
CA ASN A 361 -1.72 18.60 7.05
C ASN A 361 -3.22 18.98 7.09
N ASN A 362 -4.12 17.98 7.07
CA ASN A 362 -5.57 18.15 6.95
C ASN A 362 -6.08 18.82 5.64
N VAL A 363 -5.22 18.98 4.64
CA VAL A 363 -5.61 19.46 3.30
C VAL A 363 -5.79 18.27 2.37
N GLN A 364 -6.95 18.19 1.73
CA GLN A 364 -7.30 17.11 0.81
C GLN A 364 -6.81 17.45 -0.60
N TYR A 365 -6.34 16.45 -1.35
CA TYR A 365 -5.93 16.63 -2.74
C TYR A 365 -6.73 15.70 -3.65
N GLN A 366 -7.09 16.17 -4.84
CA GLN A 366 -7.90 15.43 -5.81
C GLN A 366 -7.26 15.47 -7.19
N GLY A 367 -7.35 14.33 -7.89
CA GLY A 367 -6.84 14.11 -9.24
C GLY A 367 -6.48 12.63 -9.45
N ASP A 368 -5.66 12.32 -10.44
CA ASP A 368 -5.34 10.95 -10.86
C ASP A 368 -4.38 10.21 -9.92
N GLY A 369 -3.87 10.90 -8.89
CA GLY A 369 -2.92 10.33 -7.95
C GLY A 369 -1.53 10.08 -8.52
N TYR A 370 -1.24 10.64 -9.71
CA TYR A 370 -0.01 10.41 -10.47
C TYR A 370 0.58 11.70 -11.09
N THR A 371 -0.20 12.50 -11.83
CA THR A 371 0.23 13.76 -12.50
C THR A 371 -0.58 14.99 -12.13
N SER A 372 -1.80 14.82 -11.64
CA SER A 372 -2.64 15.90 -11.15
C SER A 372 -3.07 15.57 -9.74
N CYS A 373 -2.67 16.41 -8.79
CA CYS A 373 -3.15 16.39 -7.43
C CYS A 373 -3.30 17.83 -6.97
N GLU A 374 -4.50 18.38 -7.12
CA GLU A 374 -4.82 19.74 -6.73
C GLU A 374 -5.44 19.76 -5.34
N ALA A 375 -5.06 20.75 -4.53
CA ALA A 375 -5.61 20.91 -3.20
C ALA A 375 -7.10 21.30 -3.30
N VAL A 376 -7.96 20.53 -2.63
CA VAL A 376 -9.42 20.71 -2.61
C VAL A 376 -9.95 20.69 -1.19
N GLY A 377 -11.10 21.32 -0.97
CA GLY A 377 -11.80 21.28 0.30
C GLY A 377 -11.32 22.29 1.36
N PRO A 378 -11.80 22.14 2.61
CA PRO A 378 -11.51 23.06 3.71
C PRO A 378 -10.01 23.04 4.04
N GLY A 379 -9.35 24.20 4.05
CA GLY A 379 -7.92 24.32 4.34
C GLY A 379 -7.00 24.32 3.14
N ARG A 380 -7.50 24.20 1.89
CA ARG A 380 -6.64 24.30 0.70
C ARG A 380 -5.89 25.62 0.60
N CYS A 381 -6.44 26.70 1.15
CA CYS A 381 -5.80 28.02 1.14
C CYS A 381 -4.56 28.09 2.06
N ALA A 382 -4.37 27.12 2.96
CA ALA A 382 -3.18 27.04 3.80
C ALA A 382 -1.93 26.57 3.03
N ILE A 383 -2.10 25.95 1.86
CA ILE A 383 -1.00 25.48 1.01
C ILE A 383 -1.00 26.33 -0.26
N ASP A 384 0.05 27.15 -0.44
CA ASP A 384 0.24 28.01 -1.63
C ASP A 384 -1.01 28.82 -2.03
N ASN A 385 -1.79 29.24 -1.02
CA ASN A 385 -3.06 29.96 -1.20
C ASN A 385 -4.03 29.27 -2.18
N GLY A 386 -4.01 27.93 -2.24
CA GLY A 386 -4.84 27.15 -3.16
C GLY A 386 -4.55 27.39 -4.65
N GLY A 387 -3.38 27.93 -4.99
CA GLY A 387 -3.01 28.35 -6.34
C GLY A 387 -3.68 29.64 -6.80
N CYS A 388 -4.37 30.36 -5.91
CA CYS A 388 -5.09 31.59 -6.23
C CYS A 388 -4.23 32.83 -5.99
N TRP A 389 -4.57 33.93 -6.65
CA TRP A 389 -3.91 35.23 -6.45
C TRP A 389 -3.91 35.65 -4.98
N SER A 390 -2.76 36.10 -4.47
CA SER A 390 -2.63 36.77 -3.18
C SER A 390 -1.56 37.84 -3.28
N GLU A 391 -1.86 39.02 -2.75
CA GLU A 391 -0.90 40.12 -2.70
C GLU A 391 -0.98 40.82 -1.34
N THR A 392 0.16 41.31 -0.85
CA THR A 392 0.26 42.08 0.38
C THR A 392 0.91 43.42 0.11
N ARG A 393 0.23 44.51 0.45
CA ARG A 393 0.73 45.88 0.28
C ARG A 393 0.33 46.71 1.50
N ASP A 394 1.27 47.51 2.00
CA ASP A 394 1.09 48.40 3.16
C ASP A 394 0.48 47.71 4.40
N GLY A 395 0.85 46.44 4.63
CA GLY A 395 0.39 45.64 5.77
C GLY A 395 -1.01 45.05 5.65
N GLN A 396 -1.67 45.21 4.49
CA GLN A 396 -2.94 44.56 4.18
C GLN A 396 -2.71 43.43 3.17
N THR A 397 -3.35 42.28 3.39
CA THR A 397 -3.24 41.11 2.50
C THR A 397 -4.62 40.78 1.95
N PHE A 398 -4.72 40.73 0.62
CA PHE A 398 -5.92 40.27 -0.08
C PHE A 398 -5.61 38.97 -0.80
N SER A 399 -6.58 38.06 -0.81
CA SER A 399 -6.47 36.73 -1.41
C SER A 399 -7.75 36.37 -2.16
N ALA A 400 -7.57 35.72 -3.31
CA ALA A 400 -8.63 35.13 -4.11
C ALA A 400 -8.99 33.69 -3.68
N CYS A 401 -8.32 33.15 -2.66
CA CYS A 401 -8.67 31.86 -2.06
C CYS A 401 -9.59 32.06 -0.86
N SER A 402 -10.65 31.26 -0.78
CA SER A 402 -11.58 31.25 0.35
C SER A 402 -11.80 29.84 0.86
N ASP A 403 -11.68 29.65 2.17
CA ASP A 403 -11.99 28.39 2.86
C ASP A 403 -13.47 27.99 2.75
N SER A 404 -14.35 28.94 2.40
CA SER A 404 -15.78 28.69 2.20
C SER A 404 -16.14 28.11 0.84
N VAL A 405 -15.27 28.27 -0.17
CA VAL A 405 -15.47 27.78 -1.55
C VAL A 405 -14.63 26.54 -1.71
N LEU A 406 -15.17 25.37 -2.06
CA LEU A 406 -14.42 24.10 -1.96
C LEU A 406 -13.44 23.82 -3.14
N THR A 407 -13.60 24.51 -4.27
CA THR A 407 -12.77 24.38 -5.49
C THR A 407 -12.71 25.70 -6.27
N GLY A 408 -11.57 26.01 -6.90
CA GLY A 408 -11.38 27.20 -7.75
C GLY A 408 -11.01 28.50 -7.00
N CYS A 409 -10.75 29.56 -7.76
CA CYS A 409 -10.30 30.89 -7.28
C CYS A 409 -11.31 31.98 -7.62
N ARG A 410 -11.47 32.99 -6.74
CA ARG A 410 -12.37 34.13 -6.97
C ARG A 410 -11.82 35.39 -6.33
N CYS A 411 -11.66 36.47 -7.11
CA CYS A 411 -11.15 37.73 -6.59
C CYS A 411 -12.00 38.27 -5.43
N PRO A 412 -11.35 38.82 -4.37
CA PRO A 412 -12.06 39.43 -3.26
C PRO A 412 -12.74 40.74 -3.68
N ALA A 413 -13.64 41.26 -2.84
CA ALA A 413 -14.33 42.52 -3.11
C ALA A 413 -13.34 43.68 -3.26
N GLY A 414 -13.59 44.59 -4.22
CA GLY A 414 -12.68 45.66 -4.62
C GLY A 414 -11.70 45.27 -5.73
N PHE A 415 -11.67 44.00 -6.13
CA PHE A 415 -10.81 43.50 -7.20
C PHE A 415 -11.62 42.78 -8.29
N HIS A 416 -11.14 42.82 -9.53
CA HIS A 416 -11.74 42.11 -10.67
C HIS A 416 -10.68 41.27 -11.41
N GLY A 417 -11.13 40.19 -12.06
CA GLY A 417 -10.25 39.23 -12.74
C GLY A 417 -10.77 37.79 -12.70
N ASP A 418 -9.92 36.84 -13.03
CA ASP A 418 -10.24 35.40 -13.11
C ASP A 418 -9.96 34.63 -11.80
N GLY A 419 -9.44 35.31 -10.77
CA GLY A 419 -9.07 34.73 -9.49
C GLY A 419 -7.62 34.22 -9.42
N TYR A 420 -6.94 34.10 -10.56
CA TYR A 420 -5.50 33.82 -10.65
C TYR A 420 -4.70 35.10 -10.88
N GLN A 421 -5.32 36.09 -11.51
CA GLN A 421 -4.85 37.47 -11.59
C GLN A 421 -6.02 38.39 -11.21
N CYS A 422 -5.84 39.19 -10.17
CA CYS A 422 -6.82 40.16 -9.71
C CYS A 422 -6.21 41.57 -9.73
N GLU A 423 -6.94 42.50 -10.33
CA GLU A 423 -6.55 43.91 -10.42
C GLU A 423 -7.48 44.78 -9.59
N ASP A 424 -6.91 45.80 -8.96
CA ASP A 424 -7.65 46.77 -8.15
C ASP A 424 -8.68 47.50 -9.01
N THR A 425 -9.93 47.50 -8.54
CA THR A 425 -11.02 48.17 -9.24
C THR A 425 -11.03 49.62 -8.81
N ASP A 426 -10.78 50.55 -9.73
CA ASP A 426 -10.86 51.98 -9.40
C ASP A 426 -12.33 52.41 -9.35
N GLU A 427 -12.96 52.22 -8.19
CA GLU A 427 -14.39 52.49 -8.03
C GLU A 427 -14.71 53.99 -8.19
N CYS A 428 -13.72 54.87 -8.01
CA CYS A 428 -13.84 56.31 -8.27
C CYS A 428 -13.94 56.62 -9.76
N LYS A 429 -13.07 55.99 -10.57
CA LYS A 429 -13.01 56.21 -12.02
C LYS A 429 -14.20 55.57 -12.73
N GLU A 430 -14.60 54.39 -12.27
CA GLU A 430 -15.76 53.66 -12.81
C GLU A 430 -17.10 54.19 -12.27
N LYS A 431 -17.07 55.11 -11.30
CA LYS A 431 -18.24 55.67 -10.60
C LYS A 431 -19.12 54.61 -9.95
N LEU A 432 -18.50 53.51 -9.52
CA LEU A 432 -19.18 52.44 -8.78
C LEU A 432 -19.38 52.83 -7.31
N ALA A 433 -18.68 53.85 -6.82
CA ALA A 433 -18.82 54.39 -5.48
C ALA A 433 -18.52 55.90 -5.39
N CYS A 434 -18.90 56.52 -4.26
CA CYS A 434 -18.77 57.96 -4.00
C CYS A 434 -19.51 58.84 -5.03
N SER A 435 -20.69 58.44 -5.46
CA SER A 435 -21.49 59.13 -6.48
C SER A 435 -22.23 60.37 -5.95
N CYS A 436 -22.05 60.74 -4.68
CA CYS A 436 -22.68 61.91 -4.07
C CYS A 436 -22.11 63.25 -4.58
N PRO A 437 -22.94 64.30 -4.76
CA PRO A 437 -22.53 65.56 -5.44
C PRO A 437 -21.40 66.35 -4.77
N GLU A 438 -21.15 66.14 -3.48
CA GLU A 438 -20.20 66.89 -2.64
C GLU A 438 -19.08 65.99 -2.07
N CYS A 439 -18.88 64.82 -2.68
CA CYS A 439 -17.94 63.81 -2.22
C CYS A 439 -16.65 63.82 -3.04
N SER A 440 -15.51 63.84 -2.36
CA SER A 440 -14.22 63.56 -2.99
C SER A 440 -13.89 62.08 -2.82
N CYS A 441 -13.82 61.37 -3.94
CA CYS A 441 -13.39 59.97 -3.97
C CYS A 441 -11.88 59.88 -4.09
N LYS A 442 -11.26 59.03 -3.28
CA LYS A 442 -9.87 58.64 -3.44
C LYS A 442 -9.81 57.13 -3.54
N ASN A 443 -9.34 56.62 -4.69
CA ASN A 443 -9.15 55.20 -4.85
C ASN A 443 -8.01 54.73 -3.93
N THR A 444 -8.21 53.59 -3.30
CA THR A 444 -7.23 52.92 -2.43
C THR A 444 -7.07 51.48 -2.89
N TRP A 445 -5.99 50.82 -2.48
CA TRP A 445 -5.81 49.45 -2.89
C TRP A 445 -6.75 48.53 -2.09
N GLY A 446 -7.64 47.82 -2.78
CA GLY A 446 -8.71 47.00 -2.22
C GLY A 446 -10.00 47.75 -1.89
N GLY A 447 -10.17 48.99 -2.37
CA GLY A 447 -11.42 49.74 -2.25
C GLY A 447 -11.21 51.25 -2.32
N TYR A 448 -12.11 52.05 -1.73
CA TYR A 448 -12.08 53.50 -1.87
C TYR A 448 -12.31 54.24 -0.55
N ASP A 449 -11.80 55.47 -0.47
CA ASP A 449 -12.07 56.43 0.61
C ASP A 449 -12.87 57.61 0.05
N CYS A 450 -14.14 57.74 0.45
CA CYS A 450 -14.96 58.90 0.16
C CYS A 450 -14.90 59.90 1.31
N LYS A 451 -14.59 61.16 1.01
CA LYS A 451 -14.71 62.26 1.97
C LYS A 451 -15.80 63.23 1.55
N CYS A 452 -16.65 63.57 2.50
CA CYS A 452 -17.63 64.64 2.35
C CYS A 452 -16.96 66.00 2.58
N LYS A 453 -17.39 67.04 1.87
CA LYS A 453 -16.98 68.41 2.20
C LYS A 453 -17.45 68.81 3.60
N GLY A 454 -16.59 69.49 4.36
CA GLY A 454 -16.89 70.01 5.70
C GLY A 454 -16.82 68.95 6.81
N ASN A 455 -17.55 69.15 7.91
CA ASN A 455 -17.55 68.27 9.11
C ASN A 455 -18.59 67.13 9.04
N GLN A 456 -18.89 66.64 7.83
CA GLN A 456 -19.89 65.59 7.60
C GLN A 456 -19.25 64.20 7.56
N LEU A 457 -19.97 63.19 8.05
CA LEU A 457 -19.57 61.79 8.04
C LEU A 457 -20.17 61.09 6.81
N TYR A 458 -19.32 60.38 6.07
CA TYR A 458 -19.74 59.55 4.95
C TYR A 458 -20.26 58.18 5.42
N ILE A 459 -21.40 57.72 4.88
CA ILE A 459 -21.96 56.40 5.15
C ILE A 459 -21.89 55.54 3.89
N LYS A 460 -21.00 54.55 3.91
CA LYS A 460 -20.68 53.66 2.77
C LYS A 460 -21.87 52.85 2.25
N GLY A 461 -22.84 52.50 3.10
CA GLY A 461 -23.98 51.64 2.72
C GLY A 461 -25.03 52.32 1.84
N GLU A 462 -25.20 53.64 1.96
CA GLU A 462 -26.19 54.40 1.17
C GLU A 462 -25.55 55.53 0.33
N ASP A 463 -24.22 55.62 0.31
CA ASP A 463 -23.45 56.61 -0.45
C ASP A 463 -23.86 58.08 -0.16
N THR A 464 -24.08 58.40 1.13
CA THR A 464 -24.55 59.73 1.59
C THR A 464 -23.69 60.34 2.69
N CYS A 465 -23.74 61.68 2.80
CA CYS A 465 -23.04 62.47 3.82
C CYS A 465 -24.01 63.01 4.88
N ILE A 466 -23.71 62.79 6.16
CA ILE A 466 -24.56 63.24 7.28
C ILE A 466 -23.76 64.12 8.25
N ALA A 467 -24.36 65.20 8.74
CA ALA A 467 -23.75 66.06 9.75
C ALA A 467 -23.63 65.36 11.11
N LYS A 468 -22.45 65.43 11.75
CA LYS A 468 -22.28 64.95 13.13
C LYS A 468 -22.89 65.96 14.11
N ASN A 469 -24.13 65.73 14.55
CA ASN A 469 -24.67 66.36 15.77
C ASN A 469 -25.12 65.26 16.74
N MET A 470 -24.29 64.97 17.75
CA MET A 470 -24.64 64.02 18.82
C MET A 470 -24.88 64.78 20.12
N SER A 471 -26.10 64.69 20.65
CA SER A 471 -26.50 65.35 21.90
C SER A 471 -25.79 64.76 23.13
N ARG A 472 -25.36 65.64 24.03
CA ARG A 472 -24.62 65.39 25.28
C ARG A 472 -25.31 64.40 26.24
N PHE A 473 -26.61 64.15 26.04
CA PHE A 473 -27.42 63.27 26.89
C PHE A 473 -27.18 61.77 26.64
N GLY A 474 -26.82 61.37 25.41
CA GLY A 474 -26.60 59.97 25.05
C GLY A 474 -25.32 59.37 25.64
N TRP A 475 -24.29 60.19 25.87
CA TRP A 475 -23.00 59.75 26.42
C TRP A 475 -23.05 59.37 27.91
N ILE A 476 -24.00 59.93 28.67
CA ILE A 476 -24.08 59.70 30.11
C ILE A 476 -24.72 58.34 30.41
N LEU A 477 -25.73 57.95 29.62
CA LEU A 477 -26.41 56.65 29.76
C LEU A 477 -25.50 55.48 29.40
N THR A 478 -24.65 55.61 28.39
CA THR A 478 -23.74 54.54 27.97
C THR A 478 -22.61 54.29 28.98
N LEU A 479 -22.08 55.36 29.59
CA LEU A 479 -21.02 55.25 30.61
C LEU A 479 -21.52 54.58 31.89
N LEU A 480 -22.77 54.83 32.30
CA LEU A 480 -23.36 54.19 33.49
C LEU A 480 -23.53 52.68 33.29
N VAL A 481 -24.02 52.25 32.13
CA VAL A 481 -24.22 50.82 31.84
C VAL A 481 -22.88 50.08 31.75
N LEU A 482 -21.87 50.69 31.13
CA LEU A 482 -20.52 50.10 31.04
C LEU A 482 -19.85 49.95 32.41
N SER A 483 -20.06 50.90 33.33
CA SER A 483 -19.52 50.83 34.69
C SER A 483 -20.13 49.68 35.50
N CYS A 484 -21.45 49.47 35.40
CA CYS A 484 -22.12 48.36 36.09
C CYS A 484 -21.67 46.99 35.55
N VAL A 485 -21.50 46.85 34.24
CA VAL A 485 -21.04 45.59 33.61
C VAL A 485 -19.58 45.29 33.99
N ALA A 486 -18.72 46.31 34.01
CA ALA A 486 -17.34 46.17 34.45
C ALA A 486 -17.25 45.76 35.94
N GLY A 487 -18.10 46.34 36.80
CA GLY A 487 -18.17 45.99 38.22
C GLY A 487 -18.56 44.52 38.45
N ALA A 488 -19.59 44.03 37.73
CA ALA A 488 -20.00 42.63 37.80
C ALA A 488 -18.92 41.67 37.27
N GLY A 489 -18.21 42.06 36.19
CA GLY A 489 -17.11 41.28 35.63
C GLY A 489 -15.90 41.17 36.57
N ILE A 490 -15.53 42.25 37.27
CA ILE A 490 -14.42 42.25 38.23
C ILE A 490 -14.77 41.39 39.46
N ALA A 491 -16.01 41.51 39.97
CA ALA A 491 -16.46 40.68 41.09
C ALA A 491 -16.47 39.18 40.72
N GLY A 492 -16.95 38.84 39.52
CA GLY A 492 -16.90 37.48 38.99
C GLY A 492 -15.48 36.95 38.78
N TYR A 493 -14.56 37.78 38.27
CA TYR A 493 -13.16 37.41 38.09
C TYR A 493 -12.44 37.19 39.43
N LEU A 494 -12.71 38.02 40.44
CA LEU A 494 -12.15 37.84 41.78
C LEU A 494 -12.69 36.57 42.46
N PHE A 495 -13.99 36.26 42.30
CA PHE A 495 -14.56 35.00 42.77
C PHE A 495 -13.97 33.78 42.05
N TYR A 496 -13.82 33.86 40.72
CA TYR A 496 -13.18 32.82 39.91
C TYR A 496 -11.72 32.57 40.33
N LYS A 497 -10.94 33.65 40.51
CA LYS A 497 -9.53 33.58 40.92
C LYS A 497 -9.37 33.07 42.36
N TYR A 498 -10.30 33.41 43.26
CA TYR A 498 -10.32 32.88 44.62
C TYR A 498 -10.67 31.38 44.63
N ARG A 499 -11.63 30.93 43.80
CA ARG A 499 -12.03 29.52 43.72
C ARG A 499 -10.97 28.64 43.04
N LEU A 500 -10.26 29.14 42.02
CA LEU A 500 -9.16 28.40 41.37
C LEU A 500 -7.97 28.17 42.32
N ARG A 501 -7.68 29.13 43.20
CA ARG A 501 -6.54 29.04 44.13
C ARG A 501 -6.78 28.02 45.25
N SER A 502 -8.03 27.64 45.49
CA SER A 502 -8.42 26.54 46.40
C SER A 502 -8.48 25.18 45.70
N TYR A 503 -8.37 25.11 44.37
CA TYR A 503 -8.50 23.88 43.59
C TYR A 503 -7.17 23.32 43.07
N MET A 504 -6.03 23.92 43.45
CA MET A 504 -4.71 23.50 43.00
C MET A 504 -3.84 22.85 44.09
N ASP A 505 -4.49 22.27 45.09
CA ASP A 505 -3.89 21.36 46.08
C ASP A 505 -4.54 19.95 46.05
N SER A 506 -4.84 19.44 44.86
CA SER A 506 -4.91 17.99 44.59
C SER A 506 -4.95 17.71 43.09
N GLU A 507 -3.98 16.89 42.65
CA GLU A 507 -4.01 16.05 41.45
C GLU A 507 -3.86 16.70 40.06
N ILE A 508 -2.68 17.27 39.77
CA ILE A 508 -1.99 17.05 38.47
C ILE A 508 -0.49 16.81 38.72
N MET A 509 -0.20 15.68 39.37
CA MET A 509 1.03 14.90 39.20
C MET A 509 0.59 13.52 38.72
N ALA A 510 0.27 13.40 37.42
CA ALA A 510 -0.02 12.09 36.81
C ALA A 510 0.11 12.02 35.27
N ILE A 511 0.24 13.12 34.51
CA ILE A 511 0.18 13.03 33.03
C ILE A 511 1.28 13.87 32.31
N MET A 512 2.47 14.04 32.89
CA MET A 512 3.64 14.56 32.15
C MET A 512 4.98 14.01 32.67
N SER A 513 5.09 12.67 32.78
CA SER A 513 6.38 12.03 33.05
C SER A 513 6.56 10.76 32.22
N GLN A 514 6.76 10.89 30.90
CA GLN A 514 7.47 9.86 30.12
C GLN A 514 7.88 10.25 28.68
N TYR A 515 8.13 11.53 28.40
CA TYR A 515 8.77 11.91 27.14
C TYR A 515 9.92 12.89 27.39
N MET A 516 11.11 12.29 27.51
CA MET A 516 12.47 12.84 27.40
C MET A 516 13.00 13.78 28.49
N PRO A 517 14.18 13.40 29.05
CA PRO A 517 15.32 14.29 29.14
C PRO A 517 16.40 13.81 28.16
N LEU A 518 16.76 14.67 27.21
CA LEU A 518 18.04 14.61 26.52
C LEU A 518 19.06 15.29 27.43
N ASP A 519 20.11 14.56 27.79
CA ASP A 519 21.29 15.14 28.39
C ASP A 519 21.95 16.11 27.40
N ASN A 520 22.28 17.32 27.85
CA ASN A 520 23.57 17.88 27.47
C ASN A 520 24.13 18.83 28.53
N HIS A 521 25.43 18.67 28.73
CA HIS A 521 26.30 19.40 29.63
C HIS A 521 26.22 20.93 29.51
N ASN A 522 26.34 21.64 30.63
CA ASN A 522 27.50 22.53 30.80
C ASN A 522 27.79 22.89 32.26
N ASN A 523 29.10 23.01 32.49
CA ASN A 523 29.85 23.24 33.72
C ASN A 523 29.44 24.47 34.55
N GLU A 524 29.52 24.36 35.88
CA GLU A 524 30.05 25.39 36.78
C GLU A 524 30.61 24.80 38.10
N ILE A 525 31.94 24.60 38.10
CA ILE A 525 32.99 24.88 39.11
C ILE A 525 32.67 24.91 40.64
N GLN A 526 33.32 23.97 41.36
CA GLN A 526 33.98 23.97 42.71
C GLN A 526 33.18 23.99 44.04
N PRO A 527 33.76 23.58 45.20
CA PRO A 527 35.08 22.95 45.47
C PRO A 527 35.10 21.69 46.37
N LEU A 528 36.22 20.96 46.27
CA LEU A 528 36.95 20.11 47.25
C LEU A 528 36.29 19.78 48.61
N ARG A 529 36.14 18.48 48.89
CA ARG A 529 36.59 17.88 50.16
C ARG A 529 36.77 16.35 50.08
N GLN A 530 38.05 15.98 50.12
CA GLN A 530 38.70 14.85 50.79
C GLN A 530 37.83 14.06 51.80
N ASP A 531 37.72 12.74 51.63
CA ASP A 531 38.27 11.75 52.56
C ASP A 531 38.02 10.28 52.13
N SER A 532 39.13 9.57 51.89
CA SER A 532 39.59 8.39 52.65
C SER A 532 38.62 7.24 53.02
N THR A 533 39.02 6.02 52.61
CA THR A 533 38.81 4.71 53.28
C THR A 533 37.38 4.15 53.30
N ALA A 534 37.10 2.85 53.11
CA ALA A 534 37.88 1.62 53.22
C ALA A 534 37.33 0.55 52.26
#